data_AF-A0A7K3PRR7-F1
#
_entry.id   AF-A0A7K3PRR7-F1
#
_cell.length_a   1.000
_cell.length_b   1.000
_cell.length_c   1.000
_cell.angle_alpha   90.00
_cell.angle_beta   90.00
_cell.angle_gamma   90.00
#
_symmetry.space_group_name_H-M   'P 1'
#
loop_
_entity.id
_entity.type
_entity.pdbx_description
1 polymer ?
#
loop_
_entity_poly.entity_id
_entity_poly.type
_entity_poly.pdbx_seq_one_letter_code
_entity_poly.pdbx_strand_id
1 'polypeptide(L)'
;TAAPHVVELAPVTNMAIGKETPWGVAEPLRERLPGTTSVRVRGQELEEGTVALESCALAPAAGRPLVIVARDAARHAWMSRAVTGLTAARPDAIVVEMGLPGTTPAAAAQVFTHGASAASGVAAAEVLTDGSAG
;
A
#
# COMPACT_ATOMS: atom_id res chain seq x y z
N THR A 1 -7.94 14.59 9.29
CA THR A 1 -7.72 13.57 8.25
C THR A 1 -8.57 12.35 8.52
N ALA A 2 -9.23 11.76 7.52
CA ALA A 2 -10.00 10.52 7.71
C ALA A 2 -9.07 9.29 7.74
N ALA A 3 -9.41 8.26 8.52
CA ALA A 3 -8.60 7.05 8.61
C ALA A 3 -8.63 6.26 7.29
N PRO A 4 -7.48 5.98 6.66
CA PRO A 4 -7.42 5.32 5.36
C PRO A 4 -7.72 3.81 5.43
N HIS A 5 -8.03 3.24 4.27
CA HIS A 5 -7.84 1.82 4.02
C HIS A 5 -6.50 1.62 3.31
N VAL A 6 -5.64 0.76 3.86
CA VAL A 6 -4.27 0.53 3.37
C VAL A 6 -4.15 -0.85 2.71
N VAL A 7 -3.67 -0.90 1.47
CA VAL A 7 -3.43 -2.12 0.73
C VAL A 7 -1.94 -2.32 0.57
N GLU A 8 -1.37 -3.31 1.26
CA GLU A 8 0.05 -3.63 1.19
C GLU A 8 0.30 -4.78 0.22
N LEU A 9 0.87 -4.47 -0.94
CA LEU A 9 1.26 -5.43 -1.98
C LEU A 9 2.64 -5.99 -1.64
N ALA A 10 2.65 -7.21 -1.12
CA ALA A 10 3.85 -7.85 -0.60
C ALA A 10 4.39 -8.92 -1.57
N PRO A 11 5.67 -8.88 -1.96
CA PRO A 11 6.28 -10.03 -2.62
C PRO A 11 6.34 -11.21 -1.64
N VAL A 12 6.34 -12.43 -2.17
CA VAL A 12 6.52 -13.64 -1.35
C VAL A 12 7.97 -13.67 -0.88
N THR A 13 8.27 -13.11 0.29
CA THR A 13 9.58 -13.28 0.91
C THR A 13 9.59 -14.56 1.75
N ASN A 14 10.66 -15.32 1.56
CA ASN A 14 10.97 -16.62 2.16
C ASN A 14 10.58 -16.69 3.65
N MET A 15 9.98 -17.82 4.07
CA MET A 15 9.52 -18.09 5.45
C MET A 15 10.60 -17.96 6.56
N ALA A 16 11.86 -17.69 6.18
CA ALA A 16 12.97 -17.45 7.09
C ALA A 16 13.01 -16.02 7.68
N ILE A 17 12.26 -15.07 7.11
CA ILE A 17 11.96 -13.79 7.75
C ILE A 17 10.63 -14.02 8.45
N GLY A 18 10.66 -14.12 9.77
CA GLY A 18 9.48 -14.38 10.58
C GLY A 18 8.32 -13.47 10.16
N LYS A 19 7.09 -13.94 10.30
CA LYS A 19 5.83 -13.22 10.02
C LYS A 19 5.71 -11.85 10.73
N GLU A 20 6.71 -11.49 11.51
CA GLU A 20 6.74 -10.47 12.55
C GLU A 20 7.68 -9.30 12.25
N THR A 21 8.48 -9.29 11.17
CA THR A 21 9.25 -8.05 10.89
C THR A 21 8.26 -6.96 10.49
N PRO A 22 8.04 -5.92 11.33
CA PRO A 22 7.09 -4.88 11.01
C PRO A 22 7.65 -4.07 9.85
N TRP A 23 6.93 -4.07 8.74
CA TRP A 23 7.22 -3.27 7.55
C TRP A 23 5.90 -2.80 6.97
N GLY A 24 5.98 -1.80 6.10
CA GLY A 24 4.82 -1.18 5.50
C GLY A 24 4.42 0.09 6.23
N VAL A 25 3.25 0.61 5.90
CA VAL A 25 2.75 1.91 6.37
C VAL A 25 1.48 1.75 7.20
N ALA A 26 0.83 0.59 7.13
CA ALA A 26 -0.46 0.34 7.79
C ALA A 26 -0.40 0.47 9.32
N GLU A 27 0.65 -0.05 9.94
CA GLU A 27 0.79 -0.05 11.40
C GLU A 27 1.12 1.36 11.93
N PRO A 28 2.12 2.09 11.39
CA PRO A 28 2.39 3.47 11.79
C PRO A 28 1.22 4.44 11.54
N LEU A 29 0.42 4.20 10.48
CA LEU A 29 -0.81 4.96 10.23
C LEU A 29 -1.90 4.64 11.25
N ARG A 30 -2.02 3.40 11.71
CA ARG A 30 -3.03 3.02 12.71
C ARG A 30 -2.75 3.64 14.07
N GLU A 31 -1.48 3.75 14.45
CA GLU A 31 -1.06 4.46 15.67
C GLU A 31 -1.47 5.94 15.63
N ARG A 32 -1.35 6.59 14.46
CA ARG A 32 -1.63 8.03 14.27
C ARG A 32 -3.11 8.32 13.99
N LEU A 33 -3.78 7.46 13.25
CA LEU A 33 -5.18 7.55 12.85
C LEU A 33 -5.92 6.27 13.26
N PRO A 34 -6.41 6.21 14.53
CA PRO A 34 -7.26 5.13 14.97
C PRO A 34 -8.46 4.95 14.04
N GLY A 35 -8.69 3.71 13.58
CA GLY A 35 -9.67 3.39 12.54
C GLY A 35 -9.07 3.05 11.17
N THR A 36 -7.74 3.18 11.01
CA THR A 36 -7.03 2.73 9.81
C THR A 36 -7.18 1.22 9.66
N THR A 37 -7.80 0.80 8.56
CA THR A 37 -7.93 -0.61 8.19
C THR A 37 -6.85 -0.98 7.19
N SER A 38 -6.44 -2.25 7.15
CA SER A 38 -5.43 -2.68 6.20
C SER A 38 -5.63 -4.11 5.74
N VAL A 39 -5.22 -4.39 4.51
CA VAL A 39 -5.07 -5.73 3.97
C VAL A 39 -3.67 -5.89 3.39
N ARG A 40 -3.11 -7.10 3.51
CA ARG A 40 -1.88 -7.48 2.81
C ARG A 40 -2.25 -8.46 1.71
N VAL A 41 -1.82 -8.16 0.49
CA VAL A 41 -2.15 -8.96 -0.70
C VAL A 41 -0.85 -9.48 -1.31
N ARG A 42 -0.82 -10.77 -1.61
CA ARG A 42 0.27 -11.46 -2.29
C ARG A 42 -0.13 -11.78 -3.73
N GLY A 43 0.85 -11.83 -4.63
CA GLY A 43 0.62 -12.15 -6.03
C GLY A 43 -0.11 -13.49 -6.24
N GLN A 44 0.28 -14.52 -5.50
CA GLN A 44 -0.35 -15.84 -5.56
C GLN A 44 -1.85 -15.78 -5.22
N GLU A 45 -2.27 -14.96 -4.26
CA GLU A 45 -3.68 -14.85 -3.86
C GLU A 45 -4.55 -14.23 -4.96
N LEU A 46 -3.98 -13.28 -5.71
CA LEU A 46 -4.63 -12.68 -6.88
C LEU A 46 -4.66 -13.63 -8.08
N GLU A 47 -3.59 -14.39 -8.30
CA GLU A 47 -3.47 -15.34 -9.40
C GLU A 47 -4.40 -16.55 -9.22
N GLU A 48 -4.52 -17.05 -7.99
CA GLU A 48 -5.44 -18.13 -7.61
C GLU A 48 -6.89 -17.65 -7.46
N GLY A 49 -7.13 -16.33 -7.47
CA GLY A 49 -8.45 -15.73 -7.28
C GLY A 49 -9.02 -15.90 -5.86
N THR A 50 -8.17 -16.23 -4.88
CA THR A 50 -8.58 -16.34 -3.47
C THR A 50 -8.84 -14.97 -2.84
N VAL A 51 -8.25 -13.92 -3.43
CA VAL A 51 -8.51 -12.51 -3.12
C VAL A 51 -8.80 -11.75 -4.42
N ALA A 52 -9.74 -10.80 -4.36
CA ALA A 52 -10.01 -9.87 -5.46
C ALA A 52 -9.79 -8.44 -4.98
N LEU A 53 -9.15 -7.60 -5.82
CA LEU A 53 -8.91 -6.19 -5.51
C LEU A 53 -10.21 -5.42 -5.23
N GLU A 54 -11.30 -5.79 -5.89
CA GLU A 54 -12.63 -5.24 -5.64
C GLU A 54 -13.04 -5.39 -4.16
N SER A 55 -12.96 -6.62 -3.64
CA SER A 55 -13.46 -6.95 -2.30
C SER A 55 -12.48 -6.61 -1.18
N CYS A 56 -11.17 -6.69 -1.46
CA CYS A 56 -10.16 -6.47 -0.44
C CYS A 56 -9.63 -5.03 -0.39
N ALA A 57 -9.75 -4.25 -1.46
CA ALA A 57 -9.24 -2.89 -1.54
C ALA A 57 -10.33 -1.85 -1.80
N LEU A 58 -11.13 -2.01 -2.86
CA LEU A 58 -12.08 -0.97 -3.29
C LEU A 58 -13.29 -0.87 -2.36
N ALA A 59 -13.95 -1.99 -2.06
CA ALA A 59 -15.11 -2.01 -1.17
C ALA A 59 -14.79 -1.52 0.25
N PRO A 60 -13.69 -1.93 0.91
CA PRO A 60 -13.34 -1.40 2.24
C PRO A 60 -12.90 0.07 2.22
N ALA A 61 -12.41 0.56 1.08
CA ALA A 61 -12.06 1.96 0.88
C ALA A 61 -13.25 2.85 0.48
N ALA A 62 -14.47 2.31 0.36
CA ALA A 62 -15.65 3.11 0.05
C ALA A 62 -15.87 4.19 1.12
N GLY A 63 -15.92 5.45 0.69
CA GLY A 63 -16.11 6.61 1.58
C GLY A 63 -14.89 6.95 2.46
N ARG A 64 -13.69 6.40 2.18
CA ARG A 64 -12.45 6.73 2.89
C ARG A 64 -11.23 6.78 1.95
N PRO A 65 -10.11 7.40 2.37
CA PRO A 65 -8.90 7.43 1.57
C PRO A 65 -8.37 6.01 1.32
N LEU A 66 -7.82 5.78 0.13
CA LEU A 66 -7.13 4.54 -0.24
C LEU A 66 -5.63 4.82 -0.33
N VAL A 67 -4.83 4.05 0.43
CA VAL A 67 -3.37 4.08 0.37
C VAL A 67 -2.88 2.74 -0.16
N ILE A 68 -2.13 2.76 -1.25
CA ILE A 68 -1.58 1.57 -1.90
C ILE A 68 -0.09 1.53 -1.61
N VAL A 69 0.36 0.58 -0.80
CA VAL A 69 1.77 0.39 -0.49
C VAL A 69 2.30 -0.74 -1.35
N ALA A 70 3.26 -0.44 -2.22
CA ALA A 70 3.93 -1.44 -3.05
C ALA A 70 5.38 -1.60 -2.61
N ARG A 71 5.91 -2.81 -2.74
CA ARG A 71 7.32 -3.10 -2.49
C ARG A 71 7.94 -3.69 -3.75
N ASP A 72 8.77 -2.90 -4.41
CA ASP A 72 9.46 -3.25 -5.65
C ASP A 72 8.48 -3.55 -6.79
N ALA A 73 7.45 -2.70 -6.99
CA ALA A 73 6.41 -2.95 -8.01
C ALA A 73 6.99 -3.16 -9.41
N ALA A 74 8.10 -2.48 -9.73
CA ALA A 74 8.81 -2.62 -11.00
C ALA A 74 9.38 -4.02 -11.25
N ARG A 75 9.63 -4.80 -10.19
CA ARG A 75 10.16 -6.17 -10.27
C ARG A 75 9.07 -7.22 -10.37
N HIS A 76 7.81 -6.84 -10.16
CA HIS A 76 6.69 -7.74 -10.04
C HIS A 76 5.52 -7.28 -10.92
N ALA A 77 5.38 -7.86 -12.11
CA ALA A 77 4.34 -7.49 -13.06
C ALA A 77 2.92 -7.52 -12.46
N TRP A 78 2.65 -8.46 -11.54
CA TRP A 78 1.37 -8.52 -10.83
C TRP A 78 1.11 -7.28 -9.96
N MET A 79 2.13 -6.74 -9.30
CA MET A 79 2.01 -5.52 -8.49
C MET A 79 1.78 -4.32 -9.38
N SER A 80 2.52 -4.20 -10.50
CA SER A 80 2.31 -3.11 -11.45
C SER A 80 0.87 -3.13 -11.99
N ARG A 81 0.34 -4.32 -12.32
CA ARG A 81 -1.07 -4.48 -12.72
C ARG A 81 -2.05 -4.11 -11.60
N ALA A 82 -1.79 -4.53 -10.36
CA ALA A 82 -2.64 -4.21 -9.22
C ALA A 82 -2.67 -2.70 -8.92
N VAL A 83 -1.51 -2.04 -8.87
CA VAL A 83 -1.40 -0.58 -8.71
C VAL A 83 -2.13 0.14 -9.83
N THR A 84 -1.95 -0.28 -11.08
CA THR A 84 -2.63 0.31 -12.25
C THR A 84 -4.14 0.16 -12.15
N GLY A 85 -4.64 -1.04 -11.82
CA GLY A 85 -6.08 -1.30 -11.68
C GLY A 85 -6.72 -0.48 -10.55
N LEU A 86 -6.05 -0.41 -9.40
CA LEU A 86 -6.54 0.35 -8.25
C LEU A 86 -6.53 1.86 -8.51
N THR A 87 -5.46 2.41 -9.10
CA THR A 87 -5.37 3.85 -9.41
C THR A 87 -6.32 4.26 -10.53
N ALA A 88 -6.61 3.37 -11.49
CA ALA A 88 -7.66 3.62 -12.49
C ALA A 88 -9.07 3.67 -11.87
N ALA A 89 -9.36 2.80 -10.92
CA ALA A 89 -10.65 2.77 -10.21
C ALA A 89 -10.78 3.87 -9.13
N ARG A 90 -9.66 4.28 -8.54
CA ARG A 90 -9.54 5.32 -7.51
C ARG A 90 -8.42 6.30 -7.89
N PRO A 91 -8.70 7.27 -8.78
CA PRO A 91 -7.72 8.28 -9.17
C PRO A 91 -7.21 9.13 -8.00
N ASP A 92 -7.98 9.19 -6.91
CA ASP A 92 -7.65 9.85 -5.65
C ASP A 92 -6.74 9.02 -4.72
N ALA A 93 -6.39 7.78 -5.10
CA ALA A 93 -5.52 6.93 -4.29
C ALA A 93 -4.10 7.49 -4.20
N ILE A 94 -3.48 7.31 -3.02
CA ILE A 94 -2.07 7.64 -2.79
C ILE A 94 -1.25 6.36 -2.91
N VAL A 95 -0.17 6.39 -3.69
CA VAL A 95 0.74 5.25 -3.85
C VAL A 95 2.03 5.49 -3.04
N VAL A 96 2.41 4.51 -2.22
CA VAL A 96 3.67 4.50 -1.49
C VAL A 96 4.53 3.36 -2.02
N GLU A 97 5.58 3.68 -2.75
CA GLU A 97 6.57 2.70 -3.23
C GLU A 97 7.71 2.58 -2.22
N MET A 98 7.83 1.38 -1.64
CA MET A 98 8.82 1.00 -0.65
C MET A 98 9.84 0.04 -1.25
N GLY A 99 10.70 0.55 -2.13
CA GLY A 99 11.68 -0.27 -2.83
C GLY A 99 12.40 0.55 -3.89
N LEU A 100 12.70 -0.10 -5.02
CA LEU A 100 13.23 0.61 -6.18
C LEU A 100 12.08 1.37 -6.90
N PRO A 101 12.19 2.70 -7.07
CA PRO A 101 11.22 3.45 -7.87
C PRO A 101 11.17 2.90 -9.31
N GLY A 102 9.99 2.50 -9.74
CA GLY A 102 9.68 2.16 -11.13
C GLY A 102 8.97 3.28 -11.87
N THR A 103 8.61 3.01 -13.12
CA THR A 103 7.61 3.81 -13.84
C THR A 103 6.23 3.46 -13.28
N THR A 104 5.78 4.23 -12.28
CA THR A 104 4.46 4.04 -11.69
C THR A 104 3.42 4.86 -12.47
N PRO A 105 2.22 4.31 -12.77
CA PRO A 105 1.13 5.06 -13.41
C PRO A 105 0.76 6.32 -12.64
N ALA A 106 0.10 7.28 -13.31
CA ALA A 106 -0.41 8.48 -12.67
C ALA A 106 -1.32 8.14 -11.47
N ALA A 107 -0.99 8.67 -10.30
CA ALA A 107 -1.79 8.63 -9.08
C ALA A 107 -1.92 10.06 -8.54
N ALA A 108 -2.90 10.33 -7.66
CA ALA A 108 -3.06 11.66 -7.07
C ALA A 108 -1.80 12.13 -6.32
N ALA A 109 -1.10 11.21 -5.65
CA ALA A 109 0.20 11.44 -5.05
C ALA A 109 1.02 10.16 -5.02
N GLN A 110 2.36 10.30 -5.05
CA GLN A 110 3.31 9.21 -4.98
C GLN A 110 4.40 9.52 -3.95
N VAL A 111 4.67 8.58 -3.06
CA VAL A 111 5.74 8.63 -2.06
C VAL A 111 6.73 7.51 -2.36
N PHE A 112 8.01 7.83 -2.51
CA PHE A 112 9.08 6.86 -2.71
C PHE A 112 9.99 6.85 -1.50
N THR A 113 9.99 5.76 -0.72
CA THR A 113 10.78 5.69 0.52
C THR A 113 12.21 5.16 0.30
N HIS A 114 12.53 4.70 -0.91
CA HIS A 114 13.81 4.10 -1.30
C HIS A 114 14.27 2.92 -0.43
N GLY A 115 13.36 2.33 0.35
CA GLY A 115 13.63 1.22 1.26
C GLY A 115 12.39 0.82 2.06
N ALA A 116 12.31 -0.46 2.42
CA ALA A 116 11.19 -1.05 3.14
C ALA A 116 11.46 -1.21 4.65
N SER A 117 12.27 -0.32 5.24
CA SER A 117 12.58 -0.37 6.68
C SER A 117 11.38 0.07 7.52
N ALA A 118 11.35 -0.32 8.80
CA ALA A 118 10.34 0.17 9.74
C ALA A 118 10.35 1.71 9.84
N ALA A 119 11.54 2.33 9.88
CA ALA A 119 11.70 3.79 9.87
C ALA A 119 11.12 4.44 8.61
N SER A 120 11.31 3.81 7.44
CA SER A 120 10.71 4.24 6.18
C SER A 120 9.18 4.20 6.23
N GLY A 121 8.62 3.18 6.89
CA GLY A 121 7.17 3.07 7.12
C GLY A 121 6.62 4.19 8.00
N VAL A 122 7.31 4.50 9.09
CA VAL A 122 6.95 5.61 10.00
C VAL A 122 7.01 6.96 9.28
N ALA A 123 8.10 7.25 8.59
CA ALA A 123 8.26 8.50 7.85
C ALA A 123 7.19 8.67 6.76
N ALA A 124 6.85 7.59 6.05
CA ALA A 124 5.76 7.64 5.07
C ALA A 124 4.41 7.94 5.74
N ALA A 125 4.12 7.34 6.90
CA ALA A 125 2.88 7.61 7.63
C ALA A 125 2.80 9.06 8.10
N GLU A 126 3.90 9.65 8.57
CA GLU A 126 3.97 11.06 8.96
C GLU A 126 3.67 12.00 7.78
N VAL A 127 4.29 11.75 6.62
CA VAL A 127 4.01 12.51 5.39
C VAL A 127 2.53 12.41 5.00
N LEU A 128 1.92 11.24 5.11
CA LEU A 128 0.51 11.03 4.78
C LEU A 128 -0.44 11.73 5.78
N THR A 129 -0.10 11.78 7.06
CA THR A 129 -0.92 12.45 8.07
C THR A 129 -0.77 13.97 8.04
N ASP A 130 0.43 14.46 7.76
CA ASP A 130 0.75 15.89 7.75
C ASP A 130 0.36 16.56 6.42
N GLY A 131 0.53 15.86 5.30
CA GLY A 131 0.16 16.34 3.96
C GLY A 131 -1.35 16.42 3.71
N SER A 132 -2.18 15.85 4.59
CA SER A 132 -3.64 15.92 4.50
C SER A 132 -4.27 17.07 5.30
N ALA A 133 -3.43 17.92 5.91
CA ALA A 133 -3.85 19.11 6.66
C ALA A 133 -3.86 20.41 5.82
N GLY A 134 -3.69 20.30 4.50
CA GLY A 134 -3.70 21.43 3.55
C GLY A 134 -4.95 21.47 2.68
#